data_AF-D0GP86-F1
#
_entry.id   AF-D0GP86-F1
#
_cell.length_a   1.000
_cell.length_b   1.000
_cell.length_c   1.000
_cell.angle_alpha   90.00
_cell.angle_beta   90.00
_cell.angle_gamma   90.00
#
_symmetry.space_group_name_H-M   'P 1'
#
loop_
_entity.id
_entity.type
_entity.pdbx_description
1 polymer ?
#
loop_
_entity_poly.entity_id
_entity_poly.type
_entity_poly.pdbx_seq_one_letter_code
_entity_poly.pdbx_strand_id
1 'polypeptide(L)'
;MKRKRAVFFFTCQTFLLAVEIIFSVGLPSLISILITALFIIYIKVLGKYTPEGIEQLKIIEGIRKYIKSKEKIIFNKEEDLINHFGVLLSYTAAMNVEKETLELIEKDIEISVFKERRDYIREKLCINYYENRKEYEKEYIKYIFPKIYR
;
A
#
# COMPACT_ATOMS: atom_id res chain seq x y z
N MET A 1 2.78 10.82 21.77
CA MET A 1 2.89 9.46 22.37
C MET A 1 1.85 9.18 23.47
N LYS A 2 1.57 10.12 24.40
CA LYS A 2 0.61 9.94 25.51
C LYS A 2 -0.83 9.56 25.10
N ARG A 3 -1.40 10.21 24.09
CA ARG A 3 -2.78 9.95 23.62
C ARG A 3 -2.99 8.52 23.06
N LYS A 4 -1.94 7.90 22.51
CA LYS A 4 -2.00 6.56 21.88
C LYS A 4 -1.94 5.42 22.89
N ARG A 5 -1.15 5.58 23.96
CA ARG A 5 -1.13 4.66 25.10
C ARG A 5 -2.48 4.63 25.83
N ALA A 6 -3.13 5.79 25.94
CA ALA A 6 -4.48 5.88 26.50
C ALA A 6 -5.52 5.14 25.63
N VAL A 7 -5.50 5.30 24.30
CA VAL A 7 -6.41 4.55 23.41
C VAL A 7 -6.19 3.05 23.53
N PHE A 8 -4.94 2.57 23.57
CA PHE A 8 -4.65 1.15 23.75
C PHE A 8 -5.18 0.60 25.08
N PHE A 9 -4.98 1.36 26.16
CA PHE A 9 -5.47 0.99 27.49
C PHE A 9 -7.01 0.96 27.54
N PHE A 10 -7.68 1.96 26.96
CA PHE A 10 -9.13 1.99 26.84
C PHE A 10 -9.67 0.82 26.00
N THR A 11 -9.05 0.50 24.86
CA THR A 11 -9.47 -0.64 24.02
C THR A 11 -9.32 -1.99 24.73
N CYS A 12 -8.28 -2.13 25.54
CA CYS A 12 -8.04 -3.35 26.32
C CYS A 12 -9.10 -3.48 27.43
N GLN A 13 -9.39 -2.38 28.13
CA GLN A 13 -10.43 -2.33 29.17
C GLN A 13 -11.82 -2.65 28.62
N THR A 14 -12.20 -2.10 27.46
CA THR A 14 -13.50 -2.38 26.84
C THR A 14 -13.63 -3.84 26.40
N PHE A 15 -12.53 -4.50 26.04
CA PHE A 15 -12.54 -5.90 25.65
C PHE A 15 -12.73 -6.84 26.84
N LEU A 16 -12.06 -6.55 27.96
CA LEU A 16 -12.24 -7.31 29.22
C LEU A 16 -13.71 -7.26 29.68
N LEU A 17 -14.32 -6.06 29.65
CA LEU A 17 -15.74 -5.89 29.97
C LEU A 17 -16.66 -6.65 28.99
N ALA A 18 -16.35 -6.66 27.69
CA ALA A 18 -17.13 -7.41 26.72
C ALA A 18 -17.07 -8.93 26.95
N VAL A 19 -15.91 -9.46 27.36
CA VAL A 19 -15.74 -10.87 27.72
C VAL A 19 -16.57 -11.22 28.96
N GLU A 20 -16.53 -10.40 30.01
CA GLU A 20 -17.34 -10.58 31.22
C GLU A 20 -18.85 -10.63 30.90
N ILE A 21 -19.31 -9.70 30.06
CA ILE A 21 -20.71 -9.68 29.61
C ILE A 21 -21.06 -10.98 28.88
N ILE A 22 -20.24 -11.42 27.93
CA ILE A 22 -20.48 -12.65 27.14
C ILE A 22 -20.60 -13.89 28.02
N PHE A 23 -19.75 -14.01 29.05
CA PHE A 23 -19.85 -15.08 30.04
C PHE A 23 -21.13 -14.96 30.88
N SER A 24 -21.52 -13.74 31.27
CA SER A 24 -22.75 -13.50 32.03
C SER A 24 -24.03 -13.80 31.25
N VAL A 25 -24.06 -13.64 29.92
CA VAL A 25 -25.20 -14.03 29.06
C VAL A 25 -25.16 -15.50 28.62
N GLY A 26 -24.12 -16.26 28.99
CA GLY A 26 -24.04 -17.70 28.70
C GLY A 26 -23.82 -18.05 27.22
N LEU A 27 -23.24 -17.14 26.43
CA LEU A 27 -23.00 -17.32 24.99
C LEU A 27 -21.50 -17.33 24.64
N PRO A 28 -20.72 -18.31 25.12
CA PRO A 28 -19.27 -18.34 24.94
C PRO A 28 -18.81 -18.42 23.48
N SER A 29 -19.68 -18.84 22.55
CA SER A 29 -19.42 -18.83 21.10
C SER A 29 -19.14 -17.42 20.54
N LEU A 30 -19.64 -16.36 21.20
CA LEU A 30 -19.39 -14.97 20.81
C LEU A 30 -17.94 -14.51 21.06
N ILE A 31 -17.19 -15.22 21.91
CA ILE A 31 -15.78 -14.91 22.20
C ILE A 31 -14.93 -15.02 20.93
N SER A 32 -15.21 -16.01 20.07
CA SER A 32 -14.49 -16.20 18.80
C SER A 32 -14.68 -15.01 17.83
N ILE A 33 -15.91 -14.50 17.77
CA ILE A 33 -16.26 -13.32 16.97
C ILE A 33 -15.55 -12.08 17.52
N LEU A 34 -15.53 -11.93 18.85
CA LEU A 34 -14.87 -10.82 19.54
C LEU A 34 -13.35 -10.81 19.30
N ILE A 35 -12.69 -11.97 19.38
CA ILE A 35 -11.26 -12.12 19.09
C ILE A 35 -10.95 -11.76 17.62
N THR A 36 -11.78 -12.23 16.69
CA THR A 36 -11.62 -11.93 15.25
C THR A 36 -11.76 -10.43 14.98
N ALA A 37 -12.75 -9.78 15.59
CA ALA A 37 -12.92 -8.33 15.47
C ALA A 37 -11.71 -7.56 16.01
N LEU A 38 -11.15 -8.01 17.14
CA LEU A 38 -9.98 -7.37 17.74
C LEU A 38 -8.72 -7.57 16.90
N PHE A 39 -8.56 -8.74 16.28
CA PHE A 39 -7.50 -9.01 15.32
C PHE A 39 -7.60 -8.09 14.10
N ILE A 40 -8.80 -7.88 13.54
CA ILE A 40 -9.02 -6.94 12.44
C ILE A 40 -8.65 -5.50 12.83
N ILE A 41 -9.04 -5.07 14.05
CA ILE A 41 -8.71 -3.73 14.57
C ILE A 41 -7.19 -3.59 14.76
N TYR A 42 -6.54 -4.59 15.33
CA TYR A 42 -5.08 -4.62 15.51
C TYR A 42 -4.36 -4.45 14.16
N ILE A 43 -4.78 -5.18 13.14
CA ILE A 43 -4.24 -5.08 11.77
C ILE A 43 -4.41 -3.66 11.21
N LYS A 44 -5.64 -3.13 11.25
CA LYS A 44 -5.97 -1.84 10.62
C LYS A 44 -5.31 -0.66 11.35
N VAL A 45 -5.17 -0.75 12.67
CA VAL A 45 -4.76 0.37 13.52
C VAL A 45 -3.31 0.27 13.95
N LEU A 46 -2.81 -0.88 14.36
CA LEU A 46 -1.49 -1.03 15.01
C LEU A 46 -0.41 -1.62 14.10
N GLY A 47 -0.79 -2.41 13.08
CA GLY A 47 0.16 -2.97 12.11
C GLY A 47 1.04 -1.93 11.42
N LYS A 48 0.50 -0.72 11.20
CA LYS A 48 1.23 0.42 10.60
C LYS A 48 2.26 1.08 11.53
N TYR A 49 2.19 0.82 12.83
CA TYR A 49 3.04 1.44 13.85
C TYR A 49 4.06 0.47 14.45
N THR A 50 4.14 -0.76 13.94
CA THR A 50 5.26 -1.66 14.23
C THR A 50 6.53 -1.13 13.56
N PRO A 51 7.74 -1.50 14.01
CA PRO A 51 8.99 -1.09 13.36
C PRO A 51 9.00 -1.39 11.85
N GLU A 52 8.53 -2.58 11.48
CA GLU A 52 8.36 -3.04 10.10
C GLU A 52 7.36 -2.17 9.32
N GLY A 53 6.20 -1.87 9.92
CA GLY A 53 5.19 -1.00 9.30
C GLY A 53 5.67 0.44 9.12
N ILE A 54 6.47 0.96 10.06
CA ILE A 54 7.09 2.29 9.96
C ILE A 54 8.12 2.32 8.83
N GLU A 55 8.92 1.27 8.66
CA GLU A 55 9.89 1.16 7.56
C GLU A 55 9.20 1.14 6.20
N GLN A 56 8.15 0.35 6.05
CA GLN A 56 7.38 0.30 4.81
C GLN A 56 6.67 1.62 4.49
N LEU A 57 6.14 2.31 5.52
CA LEU A 57 5.61 3.66 5.35
C LEU A 57 6.67 4.64 4.84
N LYS A 58 7.91 4.56 5.33
CA LYS A 58 9.01 5.39 4.81
C LYS A 58 9.32 5.08 3.35
N ILE A 59 9.30 3.82 2.94
CA ILE A 59 9.51 3.42 1.54
C ILE A 59 8.42 4.01 0.65
N ILE A 60 7.16 3.88 1.05
CA ILE A 60 6.00 4.44 0.34
C ILE A 60 6.08 5.96 0.25
N GLU A 61 6.43 6.63 1.35
CA GLU A 61 6.66 8.08 1.34
C GLU A 61 7.83 8.48 0.44
N GLY A 62 8.88 7.67 0.37
CA GLY A 62 10.02 7.85 -0.53
C GLY A 62 9.59 7.79 -2.00
N ILE A 63 8.84 6.76 -2.39
CA ILE A 63 8.31 6.62 -3.76
C ILE A 63 7.39 7.80 -4.09
N ARG A 64 6.50 8.17 -3.17
CA ARG A 64 5.60 9.31 -3.35
C ARG A 64 6.36 10.62 -3.55
N LYS A 65 7.45 10.83 -2.80
CA LYS A 65 8.32 12.00 -2.97
C LYS A 65 9.03 11.99 -4.30
N TYR A 66 9.56 10.85 -4.73
CA TYR A 66 10.18 10.69 -6.05
C TYR A 66 9.20 11.02 -7.19
N ILE A 67 7.98 10.48 -7.16
CA ILE A 67 6.96 10.78 -8.18
C ILE A 67 6.66 12.30 -8.20
N LYS A 68 6.53 12.91 -7.02
CA LYS A 68 6.23 14.33 -6.89
C LYS A 68 7.39 15.26 -7.22
N SER A 69 8.63 14.84 -7.03
CA SER A 69 9.81 15.65 -7.39
C SER A 69 9.94 15.80 -8.89
N LYS A 70 9.28 14.93 -9.68
CA LYS A 70 9.35 14.90 -11.15
C LYS A 70 10.79 14.84 -11.65
N GLU A 71 11.64 14.17 -10.86
CA GLU A 71 13.04 13.94 -11.17
C GLU A 71 13.14 13.01 -12.38
N LYS A 72 14.00 13.39 -13.32
CA LYS A 72 14.07 12.76 -14.64
C LYS A 72 15.07 11.62 -14.61
N ILE A 73 14.74 10.50 -15.24
CA ILE A 73 15.68 9.41 -15.45
C ILE A 73 15.91 9.22 -16.96
N ILE A 74 17.18 9.16 -17.36
CA ILE A 74 17.55 8.86 -18.74
C ILE A 74 17.81 7.36 -18.85
N PHE A 75 17.00 6.69 -19.66
CA PHE A 75 17.12 5.26 -19.92
C PHE A 75 17.88 5.01 -21.22
N ASN A 76 18.85 4.09 -21.17
CA ASN A 76 19.61 3.68 -22.35
C ASN A 76 18.97 2.51 -23.12
N LYS A 77 18.03 1.79 -22.48
CA LYS A 77 17.29 0.68 -23.07
C LYS A 77 15.80 0.87 -22.83
N GLU A 78 15.00 0.51 -23.83
CA GLU A 78 13.54 0.63 -23.74
C GLU A 78 12.97 -0.33 -22.69
N GLU A 79 13.48 -1.55 -22.62
CA GLU A 79 13.07 -2.52 -21.60
C GLU A 79 13.31 -2.00 -20.18
N ASP A 80 14.41 -1.30 -19.92
CA ASP A 80 14.69 -0.73 -18.60
C ASP A 80 13.65 0.34 -18.22
N LEU A 81 13.25 1.18 -19.20
CA LEU A 81 12.20 2.18 -19.02
C LEU A 81 10.86 1.52 -18.71
N ILE A 82 10.46 0.54 -19.53
CA ILE A 82 9.18 -0.16 -19.38
C ILE A 82 9.13 -0.92 -18.05
N ASN A 83 10.22 -1.59 -17.67
CA ASN A 83 10.29 -2.34 -16.42
C ASN A 83 10.24 -1.39 -15.21
N HIS A 84 11.01 -0.30 -15.24
CA HIS A 84 11.01 0.70 -14.18
C HIS A 84 9.63 1.30 -13.96
N PHE A 85 9.00 1.78 -15.04
CA PHE A 85 7.68 2.40 -14.93
C PHE A 85 6.54 1.39 -14.73
N GLY A 86 6.68 0.15 -15.19
CA GLY A 86 5.74 -0.92 -14.90
C GLY A 86 5.70 -1.24 -13.41
N VAL A 87 6.88 -1.37 -12.79
CA VAL A 87 7.01 -1.52 -11.34
C VAL A 87 6.52 -0.27 -10.61
N LEU A 88 6.80 0.93 -11.11
CA LEU A 88 6.31 2.15 -10.45
C LEU A 88 4.77 2.21 -10.48
N LEU A 89 4.16 1.98 -11.64
CA LEU A 89 2.71 2.01 -11.88
C LEU A 89 1.96 1.03 -10.99
N SER A 90 2.48 -0.18 -10.76
CA SER A 90 1.83 -1.15 -9.87
C SER A 90 1.59 -0.59 -8.46
N TYR A 91 2.50 0.26 -7.95
CA TYR A 91 2.31 0.88 -6.65
C TYR A 91 1.38 2.10 -6.68
N THR A 92 1.20 2.76 -7.83
CA THR A 92 0.48 4.04 -7.91
C THR A 92 -1.00 3.94 -7.60
N ALA A 93 -1.66 2.87 -8.05
CA ALA A 93 -3.08 2.60 -7.83
C ALA A 93 -3.46 2.69 -6.34
N ALA A 94 -2.54 2.23 -5.49
CA ALA A 94 -2.78 2.15 -4.06
C ALA A 94 -2.28 3.38 -3.28
N MET A 95 -1.51 4.25 -3.93
CA MET A 95 -0.97 5.49 -3.35
C MET A 95 -1.75 6.74 -3.76
N ASN A 96 -2.69 6.64 -4.71
CA ASN A 96 -3.46 7.74 -5.28
C ASN A 96 -2.55 8.84 -5.89
N VAL A 97 -1.60 8.41 -6.73
CA VAL A 97 -0.60 9.25 -7.44
C VAL A 97 -0.45 8.84 -8.91
N GLU A 98 -1.48 8.20 -9.47
CA GLU A 98 -1.53 7.69 -10.83
C GLU A 98 -1.31 8.81 -11.84
N LYS A 99 -1.97 9.95 -11.62
CA LYS A 99 -1.87 11.11 -12.51
C LYS A 99 -0.43 11.65 -12.57
N GLU A 100 0.18 11.88 -11.41
CA GLU A 100 1.56 12.39 -11.34
C GLU A 100 2.57 11.40 -11.94
N THR A 101 2.30 10.10 -11.83
CA THR A 101 3.15 9.07 -12.40
C THR A 101 3.03 9.00 -13.92
N LEU A 102 1.82 9.12 -14.47
CA LEU A 102 1.62 9.21 -15.91
C LEU A 102 2.31 10.46 -16.49
N GLU A 103 2.21 11.60 -15.79
CA GLU A 103 2.94 12.82 -16.19
C GLU A 103 4.47 12.63 -16.17
N LEU A 104 5.00 11.87 -15.21
CA LEU A 104 6.43 11.54 -15.14
C LEU A 104 6.86 10.64 -16.29
N ILE A 105 6.08 9.61 -16.60
CA ILE A 105 6.33 8.67 -17.72
C ILE A 105 6.41 9.44 -19.04
N GLU A 106 5.44 10.30 -19.32
CA GLU A 106 5.39 11.07 -20.57
C GLU A 106 6.63 11.97 -20.73
N LYS A 107 7.03 12.63 -19.64
CA LYS A 107 8.20 13.52 -19.62
C LYS A 107 9.50 12.76 -19.85
N ASP A 108 9.64 11.58 -19.23
CA ASP A 108 10.84 10.76 -19.36
C ASP A 108 10.92 10.08 -20.74
N ILE A 109 9.79 9.67 -21.33
CA ILE A 109 9.74 9.22 -22.73
C ILE A 109 10.13 10.35 -23.68
N GLU A 110 9.65 11.58 -23.45
CA GLU A 110 9.89 12.72 -24.35
C GLU A 110 11.37 13.13 -24.44
N ILE A 111 12.12 12.99 -23.34
CA ILE A 111 13.56 13.28 -23.29
C ILE A 111 14.43 12.07 -23.64
N SER A 112 13.84 10.87 -23.70
CA SER A 112 14.55 9.64 -24.02
C SER A 112 14.82 9.51 -25.52
N VAL A 113 15.77 8.64 -25.87
CA VAL A 113 16.01 8.20 -27.25
C VAL A 113 14.81 7.43 -27.86
N PHE A 114 13.83 7.06 -27.04
CA PHE A 114 12.63 6.30 -27.43
C PHE A 114 11.42 7.17 -27.73
N LYS A 115 11.59 8.50 -27.88
CA LYS A 115 10.50 9.44 -28.14
C LYS A 115 9.60 9.01 -29.31
N GLU A 116 10.17 8.48 -30.39
CA GLU A 116 9.41 8.02 -31.56
C GLU A 116 8.61 6.73 -31.30
N ARG A 117 8.98 5.97 -30.27
CA ARG A 117 8.27 4.75 -29.84
C ARG A 117 7.35 4.99 -28.64
N ARG A 118 6.99 6.26 -28.39
CA ARG A 118 6.06 6.67 -27.32
C ARG A 118 4.79 5.83 -27.31
N ASP A 119 4.14 5.67 -28.45
CA ASP A 119 2.84 4.99 -28.50
C ASP A 119 2.95 3.53 -28.11
N TYR A 120 4.01 2.84 -28.58
CA TYR A 120 4.32 1.47 -28.17
C TYR A 120 4.58 1.35 -26.66
N ILE A 121 5.42 2.24 -26.12
CA ILE A 121 5.74 2.24 -24.67
C ILE A 121 4.49 2.51 -23.85
N ARG A 122 3.67 3.49 -24.24
CA ARG A 122 2.43 3.85 -23.57
C ARG A 122 1.45 2.69 -23.61
N GLU A 123 1.24 2.07 -24.77
CA GLU A 123 0.38 0.91 -24.91
C GLU A 123 0.80 -0.22 -23.97
N LYS A 124 2.09 -0.57 -23.97
CA LYS A 124 2.63 -1.64 -23.13
C LYS A 124 2.50 -1.36 -21.64
N LEU A 125 2.73 -0.12 -21.20
CA LEU A 125 2.56 0.29 -19.80
C LEU A 125 1.08 0.35 -19.39
N CYS A 126 0.23 0.95 -20.21
CA CYS A 126 -1.21 1.09 -19.92
C CYS A 126 -1.93 -0.25 -19.91
N ILE A 127 -1.74 -1.09 -20.93
CA ILE A 127 -2.37 -2.42 -21.01
C ILE A 127 -1.98 -3.24 -19.78
N ASN A 128 -0.67 -3.35 -19.50
CA ASN A 128 -0.18 -4.09 -18.34
C ASN A 128 -0.77 -3.54 -17.02
N TYR A 129 -0.84 -2.21 -16.87
CA TYR A 129 -1.41 -1.58 -15.69
C TYR A 129 -2.90 -1.90 -15.51
N TYR A 130 -3.72 -1.75 -16.55
CA TYR A 130 -5.16 -1.96 -16.44
C TYR A 130 -5.54 -3.43 -16.28
N GLU A 131 -4.84 -4.35 -16.96
CA GLU A 131 -5.07 -5.79 -16.82
C GLU A 131 -4.72 -6.28 -15.41
N ASN A 132 -3.64 -5.77 -14.83
CA ASN A 132 -3.12 -6.25 -13.54
C ASN A 132 -3.49 -5.36 -12.35
N ARG A 133 -4.29 -4.30 -12.54
CA ARG A 133 -4.62 -3.32 -11.49
C ARG A 133 -5.07 -3.95 -10.17
N LYS A 134 -6.01 -4.91 -10.24
CA LYS A 134 -6.51 -5.61 -9.04
C LYS A 134 -5.43 -6.44 -8.35
N GLU A 135 -4.51 -7.02 -9.13
CA GLU A 135 -3.40 -7.81 -8.62
C GLU A 135 -2.39 -6.89 -7.90
N TYR A 136 -2.09 -5.74 -8.50
CA TYR A 136 -1.21 -4.72 -7.92
C TYR A 136 -1.77 -4.10 -6.63
N GLU A 137 -3.08 -3.84 -6.57
CA GLU A 137 -3.73 -3.40 -5.33
C GLU A 137 -3.60 -4.45 -4.22
N LYS A 138 -3.74 -5.74 -4.53
CA LYS A 138 -3.51 -6.83 -3.56
C LYS A 138 -2.04 -6.96 -3.15
N GLU A 139 -1.12 -6.85 -4.10
CA GLU A 139 0.31 -6.95 -3.86
C GLU A 139 0.80 -5.82 -2.96
N TYR A 140 0.31 -4.60 -3.17
CA TYR A 140 0.55 -3.47 -2.26
C TYR A 140 -0.03 -3.71 -0.87
N ILE A 141 -1.25 -4.23 -0.75
CA ILE A 141 -1.83 -4.59 0.55
C ILE A 141 -0.94 -5.64 1.25
N LYS A 142 -0.45 -6.64 0.53
CA LYS A 142 0.50 -7.62 1.05
C LYS A 142 1.83 -6.98 1.46
N TYR A 143 2.32 -6.03 0.67
CA TYR A 143 3.53 -5.28 0.98
C TYR A 143 3.37 -4.50 2.29
N ILE A 144 2.28 -3.75 2.49
CA ILE A 144 1.99 -3.00 3.74
C ILE A 144 1.69 -3.90 4.94
N PHE A 145 1.12 -5.07 4.71
CA PHE A 145 0.65 -5.98 5.75
C PHE A 145 1.28 -7.38 5.62
N PRO A 146 2.63 -7.49 5.66
CA PRO A 146 3.34 -8.70 5.25
C PRO A 146 3.11 -9.91 6.17
N LYS A 147 2.73 -9.69 7.43
CA LYS A 147 2.49 -10.75 8.44
C LYS A 147 1.04 -11.24 8.51
N ILE A 148 0.11 -10.60 7.80
CA ILE A 148 -1.33 -10.89 7.92
C ILE A 148 -1.81 -11.89 6.86
N TYR A 149 -1.09 -11.96 5.74
CA TYR A 149 -1.41 -12.81 4.59
C TYR A 149 -0.43 -13.98 4.41
N ARG A 150 0.28 -14.34 5.49
CA ARG A 150 1.27 -15.42 5.49
C ARG A 150 0.81 -16.57 6.37
#